data_AF-A0A9W8C663-F1
#
_entry.id   AF-A0A9W8C663-F1
#
_cell.length_a   1.000
_cell.length_b   1.000
_cell.length_c   1.000
_cell.angle_alpha   90.00
_cell.angle_beta   90.00
_cell.angle_gamma   90.00
#
_symmetry.space_group_name_H-M   'P 1'
#
loop_
_entity.id
_entity.type
_entity.pdbx_description
1 polymer ?
#
loop_
_entity_poly.entity_id
_entity_poly.type
_entity_poly.pdbx_seq_one_letter_code
_entity_poly.pdbx_strand_id
1 'polypeptide(L)'
;MAGLSLYFEDGHDDLDDFGFDDYGSECDGIRITAFLDAGQDNLTPLGRLEKYAFSENVFNRQIVARGLLDVLREFSENENDFISVMETVARMSEDGEPTVRAELMEQVPNIAMFLHENRPNFPEAFSRYLVPIVVRYLTDPNNQVRKTSQAALLVLLEQGLMSKADMEGRVCPVLLELTEPSSDDDYKIEAVAVSVFV
;
A
#
# COMPACT_ATOMS: atom_id res chain seq x y z
N MET A 1 -48.38 -40.39 23.51
CA MET A 1 -47.66 -40.05 22.27
C MET A 1 -47.29 -38.58 22.36
N ALA A 2 -46.02 -38.29 22.60
CA ALA A 2 -45.40 -36.98 22.43
C ALA A 2 -44.02 -37.27 21.83
N GLY A 3 -43.76 -36.80 20.62
CA GLY A 3 -42.50 -36.95 19.92
C GLY A 3 -42.08 -35.58 19.43
N LEU A 4 -41.19 -34.94 20.18
CA LEU A 4 -40.42 -33.78 19.76
C LEU A 4 -39.45 -34.24 18.67
N SER A 5 -39.52 -33.63 17.48
CA SER A 5 -38.49 -33.77 16.45
C SER A 5 -37.75 -32.45 16.33
N LEU A 6 -36.53 -32.42 16.85
CA LEU A 6 -35.54 -31.37 16.61
C LEU A 6 -34.98 -31.58 15.21
N TYR A 7 -35.27 -30.68 14.28
CA TYR A 7 -34.46 -30.53 13.07
C TYR A 7 -33.53 -29.33 13.29
N PHE A 8 -32.29 -29.66 13.65
CA PHE A 8 -31.13 -28.88 13.25
C PHE A 8 -30.90 -29.24 11.77
N GLU A 9 -30.94 -28.26 10.88
CA GLU A 9 -30.35 -28.38 9.55
C GLU A 9 -29.39 -27.21 9.36
N ASP A 10 -28.28 -27.58 8.73
CA ASP A 10 -26.97 -26.94 8.71
C ASP A 10 -26.97 -25.52 8.17
N GLY A 11 -26.02 -24.75 8.70
CA GLY A 11 -25.54 -23.55 8.05
C GLY A 11 -24.93 -23.91 6.70
N HIS A 12 -25.35 -23.19 5.67
CA HIS A 12 -24.57 -23.07 4.46
C HIS A 12 -24.25 -21.59 4.30
N ASP A 13 -22.97 -21.30 4.44
CA ASP A 13 -22.33 -20.02 4.19
C ASP A 13 -22.60 -19.59 2.74
N ASP A 14 -23.43 -18.55 2.55
CA ASP A 14 -23.49 -17.81 1.29
C ASP A 14 -22.44 -16.68 1.30
N LEU A 15 -21.18 -17.02 1.59
CA LEU A 15 -20.02 -16.11 1.57
C LEU A 15 -19.11 -16.32 0.34
N ASP A 16 -19.59 -17.01 -0.68
CA ASP A 16 -18.86 -17.23 -1.92
C ASP A 16 -19.32 -16.25 -3.01
N ASP A 17 -19.04 -14.94 -2.81
CA ASP A 17 -18.92 -13.99 -3.92
C ASP A 17 -17.86 -12.91 -3.65
N PHE A 18 -16.70 -13.35 -3.13
CA PHE A 18 -15.46 -12.59 -3.28
C PHE A 18 -14.86 -12.90 -4.65
N GLY A 19 -15.53 -12.40 -5.69
CA GLY A 19 -14.98 -12.33 -7.04
C GLY A 19 -13.77 -11.41 -7.05
N PHE A 20 -12.59 -11.98 -6.80
CA PHE A 20 -11.31 -11.38 -7.16
C PHE A 20 -11.24 -11.43 -8.69
N ASP A 21 -11.87 -10.46 -9.35
CA ASP A 21 -11.70 -10.26 -10.79
C ASP A 21 -10.24 -9.85 -11.01
N ASP A 22 -9.47 -10.85 -11.41
CA ASP A 22 -8.11 -10.79 -11.94
C ASP A 22 -8.05 -9.82 -13.13
N TYR A 23 -7.79 -8.55 -12.84
CA TYR A 23 -7.47 -7.51 -13.82
C TYR A 23 -5.99 -7.11 -13.76
N GLY A 24 -5.12 -8.01 -13.28
CA GLY A 24 -3.77 -7.65 -12.91
C GLY A 24 -2.71 -8.63 -13.39
N SER A 25 -2.66 -9.01 -14.68
CA SER A 25 -1.50 -9.79 -15.15
C SER A 25 -1.20 -9.69 -16.64
N GLU A 26 -0.72 -8.53 -17.10
CA GLU A 26 0.01 -8.48 -18.38
C GLU A 26 1.30 -7.61 -18.34
N CYS A 27 1.73 -7.13 -17.17
CA CYS A 27 2.89 -6.23 -17.08
C CYS A 27 3.91 -6.57 -15.97
N ASP A 28 3.83 -7.74 -15.35
CA ASP A 28 4.77 -8.21 -14.30
C ASP A 28 6.25 -8.29 -14.75
N GLY A 29 6.53 -8.13 -16.05
CA GLY A 29 7.87 -8.29 -16.62
C GLY A 29 8.64 -7.00 -16.94
N ILE A 30 8.04 -5.80 -16.81
CA ILE A 30 8.75 -4.57 -17.19
C ILE A 30 9.66 -4.14 -16.03
N ARG A 31 10.95 -4.49 -16.13
CA ARG A 31 11.98 -3.93 -15.24
C ARG A 31 12.05 -2.43 -15.46
N ILE A 32 11.68 -1.66 -14.44
CA ILE A 32 11.78 -0.19 -14.45
C ILE A 32 13.19 0.31 -14.78
N THR A 33 14.22 -0.49 -14.50
CA THR A 33 15.61 -0.17 -14.86
C THR A 33 15.80 -0.03 -16.38
N ALA A 34 15.08 -0.80 -17.19
CA ALA A 34 15.07 -0.62 -18.64
C ALA A 34 14.37 0.68 -19.07
N PHE A 35 13.44 1.17 -18.27
CA PHE A 35 12.73 2.44 -18.48
C PHE A 35 13.61 3.64 -18.13
N LEU A 36 14.48 3.48 -17.13
CA LEU A 36 15.52 4.44 -16.80
C LEU A 36 16.63 4.41 -17.88
N ASP A 37 17.07 3.25 -18.36
CA ASP A 37 18.16 3.15 -19.34
C ASP A 37 17.86 3.69 -20.77
N ALA A 38 16.64 4.17 -21.03
CA ALA A 38 16.30 4.79 -22.30
C ALA A 38 17.08 6.11 -22.48
N GLY A 39 18.26 6.03 -23.10
CA GLY A 39 19.17 7.13 -23.46
C GLY A 39 18.61 8.11 -24.51
N GLN A 40 17.32 8.42 -24.43
CA GLN A 40 16.61 9.33 -25.33
C GLN A 40 16.69 10.79 -24.85
N ASP A 41 16.85 11.01 -23.54
CA ASP A 41 16.91 12.34 -22.93
C ASP A 41 18.23 12.50 -22.17
N ASN A 42 18.91 13.65 -22.30
CA ASN A 42 20.15 14.00 -21.57
C ASN A 42 19.94 14.19 -20.05
N LEU A 43 18.95 13.52 -19.46
CA LEU A 43 18.57 13.60 -18.06
C LEU A 43 19.36 12.61 -17.21
N THR A 44 19.62 13.02 -15.96
CA THR A 44 20.13 12.11 -14.94
C THR A 44 19.10 11.01 -14.65
N PRO A 45 19.52 9.87 -14.06
CA PRO A 45 18.58 8.83 -13.65
C PRO A 45 17.42 9.31 -12.78
N LEU A 46 17.69 10.16 -11.78
CA LEU A 46 16.66 10.80 -10.96
C LEU A 46 15.78 11.77 -11.76
N GLY A 47 16.37 12.53 -12.69
CA GLY A 47 15.58 13.40 -13.57
C GLY A 47 14.63 12.61 -14.49
N ARG A 48 15.02 11.41 -14.92
CA ARG A 48 14.15 10.49 -15.65
C ARG A 48 13.04 9.94 -14.75
N LEU A 49 13.37 9.51 -13.52
CA LEU A 49 12.37 9.09 -12.54
C LEU A 49 11.28 10.15 -12.37
N GLU A 50 11.66 11.40 -12.07
CA GLU A 50 10.70 12.49 -11.87
C GLU A 50 9.84 12.78 -13.11
N LYS A 51 10.46 12.80 -14.30
CA LYS A 51 9.76 13.01 -15.57
C LYS A 51 8.62 12.02 -15.76
N TYR A 52 8.85 10.76 -15.40
CA TYR A 52 7.85 9.70 -15.56
C TYR A 52 6.89 9.58 -14.37
N ALA A 53 7.38 9.77 -13.15
CA ALA A 53 6.58 9.77 -11.92
C ALA A 53 5.48 10.84 -11.95
N PHE A 54 5.75 11.97 -12.62
CA PHE A 54 4.82 13.10 -12.71
C PHE A 54 4.36 13.39 -14.15
N SER A 55 4.42 12.38 -15.03
CA SER A 55 3.94 12.51 -16.41
C SER A 55 2.41 12.53 -16.46
N GLU A 56 1.82 13.23 -17.43
CA GLU A 56 0.37 13.22 -17.66
C GLU A 56 -0.17 11.81 -18.02
N ASN A 57 0.69 10.96 -18.58
CA ASN A 57 0.33 9.58 -18.89
C ASN A 57 0.31 8.72 -17.62
N VAL A 58 -0.89 8.25 -17.25
CA VAL A 58 -1.16 7.39 -16.10
C VAL A 58 -0.33 6.10 -16.15
N PHE A 59 -0.18 5.50 -17.33
CA PHE A 59 0.59 4.26 -17.49
C PHE A 59 2.06 4.43 -17.11
N ASN A 60 2.66 5.58 -17.45
CA ASN A 60 4.03 5.87 -17.02
C ASN A 60 4.13 5.95 -15.49
N ARG A 61 3.17 6.62 -14.84
CA ARG A 61 3.15 6.76 -13.38
C ARG A 61 2.93 5.41 -12.69
N GLN A 62 2.08 4.54 -13.25
CA GLN A 62 1.88 3.17 -12.76
C GLN A 62 3.15 2.32 -12.89
N ILE A 63 3.84 2.37 -14.04
CA ILE A 63 5.14 1.69 -14.20
C ILE A 63 6.12 2.17 -13.14
N VAL A 64 6.19 3.49 -12.90
CA VAL A 64 7.07 4.02 -11.87
C VAL A 64 6.68 3.50 -10.50
N ALA A 65 5.40 3.55 -10.13
CA ALA A 65 4.90 3.10 -8.83
C ALA A 65 5.31 1.64 -8.54
N ARG A 66 5.10 0.73 -9.52
CA ARG A 66 5.48 -0.69 -9.42
C ARG A 66 6.98 -0.91 -9.23
N GLY A 67 7.81 -0.07 -9.85
CA GLY A 67 9.26 -0.23 -9.83
C GLY A 67 9.98 0.52 -8.73
N LEU A 68 9.29 1.25 -7.84
CA LEU A 68 9.93 2.11 -6.85
C LEU A 68 10.91 1.38 -5.93
N LEU A 69 10.67 0.11 -5.62
CA LEU A 69 11.61 -0.69 -4.82
C LEU A 69 12.95 -0.90 -5.53
N ASP A 70 12.92 -1.19 -6.83
CA ASP A 70 14.15 -1.38 -7.62
C ASP A 70 14.92 -0.07 -7.76
N VAL A 71 14.21 1.03 -7.96
CA VAL A 71 14.78 2.39 -7.95
C VAL A 71 15.42 2.69 -6.60
N LEU A 72 14.73 2.44 -5.49
CA LEU A 72 15.28 2.65 -4.16
C LEU A 72 16.57 1.86 -3.92
N ARG A 73 16.63 0.60 -4.37
CA ARG A 73 17.84 -0.22 -4.28
C ARG A 73 18.99 0.41 -5.07
N GLU A 74 18.74 0.88 -6.28
CA GLU A 74 19.73 1.52 -7.15
C GLU A 74 20.32 2.81 -6.54
N PHE A 75 19.50 3.65 -5.90
CA PHE A 75 19.92 4.92 -5.31
C PHE A 75 20.26 4.84 -3.81
N SER A 76 20.32 3.64 -3.23
CA SER A 76 20.42 3.46 -1.78
C SER A 76 21.78 3.82 -1.17
N GLU A 77 22.86 3.81 -1.95
CA GLU A 77 24.22 4.06 -1.47
C GLU A 77 24.48 5.55 -1.17
N ASN A 78 23.76 6.45 -1.85
CA ASN A 78 23.87 7.89 -1.67
C ASN A 78 22.65 8.43 -0.90
N GLU A 79 22.89 9.02 0.26
CA GLU A 79 21.82 9.53 1.14
C GLU A 79 20.92 10.55 0.45
N ASN A 80 21.49 11.47 -0.35
CA ASN A 80 20.70 12.50 -1.01
C ASN A 80 19.81 11.91 -2.09
N ASP A 81 20.34 10.98 -2.88
CA ASP A 81 19.60 10.33 -3.96
C ASP A 81 18.48 9.47 -3.36
N PHE A 82 18.78 8.70 -2.30
CA PHE A 82 17.80 7.95 -1.53
C PHE A 82 16.66 8.85 -1.01
N ILE A 83 16.99 10.00 -0.42
CA ILE A 83 15.99 10.97 0.07
C ILE A 83 15.13 11.47 -1.10
N SER A 84 15.71 11.81 -2.24
CA SER A 84 14.95 12.24 -3.42
C SER A 84 13.98 11.18 -3.94
N VAL A 85 14.36 9.90 -3.91
CA VAL A 85 13.45 8.81 -4.26
C VAL A 85 12.33 8.68 -3.22
N MET A 86 12.62 8.76 -1.92
CA MET A 86 11.59 8.73 -0.87
C MET A 86 10.62 9.93 -0.94
N GLU A 87 11.10 11.11 -1.34
CA GLU A 87 10.24 12.26 -1.62
C GLU A 87 9.36 12.04 -2.85
N THR A 88 9.86 11.33 -3.87
CA THR A 88 9.07 10.90 -5.03
C THR A 88 7.97 9.93 -4.61
N VAL A 89 8.28 8.92 -3.79
CA VAL A 89 7.30 8.00 -3.18
C VAL A 89 6.18 8.78 -2.48
N ALA A 90 6.55 9.73 -1.62
CA ALA A 90 5.58 10.56 -0.89
C ALA A 90 4.71 11.39 -1.83
N ARG A 91 5.26 11.99 -2.89
CA ARG A 91 4.48 12.77 -3.85
C ARG A 91 3.56 11.90 -4.71
N MET A 92 4.03 10.74 -5.17
CA MET A 92 3.20 9.79 -5.93
C MET A 92 2.05 9.23 -5.09
N SER A 93 2.18 9.22 -3.76
CA SER A 93 1.09 8.78 -2.87
C SER A 93 -0.11 9.73 -2.83
N GLU A 94 -0.05 10.86 -3.54
CA GLU A 94 -1.11 11.85 -3.69
C GLU A 94 -1.64 11.89 -5.13
N ASP A 95 -1.33 10.88 -5.95
CA ASP A 95 -1.79 10.80 -7.34
C ASP A 95 -3.32 10.84 -7.44
N GLY A 96 -3.84 11.56 -8.43
CA GLY A 96 -5.27 11.64 -8.67
C GLY A 96 -5.88 10.32 -9.13
N GLU A 97 -5.08 9.42 -9.71
CA GLU A 97 -5.54 8.15 -10.24
C GLU A 97 -5.48 7.04 -9.17
N PRO A 98 -6.62 6.42 -8.80
CA PRO A 98 -6.64 5.36 -7.79
C PRO A 98 -5.74 4.17 -8.14
N THR A 99 -5.60 3.86 -9.42
CA THR A 99 -4.76 2.75 -9.88
C THR A 99 -3.29 3.00 -9.58
N VAL A 100 -2.76 4.22 -9.76
CA VAL A 100 -1.37 4.55 -9.39
C VAL A 100 -1.17 4.41 -7.88
N ARG A 101 -2.15 4.84 -7.09
CA ARG A 101 -2.11 4.77 -5.63
C ARG A 101 -2.16 3.33 -5.10
N ALA A 102 -2.98 2.46 -5.69
CA ALA A 102 -3.02 1.04 -5.36
C ALA A 102 -1.67 0.36 -5.66
N GLU A 103 -1.12 0.59 -6.86
CA GLU A 103 0.19 0.05 -7.28
C GLU A 103 1.32 0.49 -6.34
N LEU A 104 1.31 1.75 -5.91
CA LEU A 104 2.25 2.24 -4.91
C LEU A 104 2.10 1.49 -3.59
N MET A 105 0.86 1.33 -3.11
CA MET A 105 0.55 0.70 -1.83
C MET A 105 0.98 -0.77 -1.80
N GLU A 106 0.88 -1.48 -2.92
CA GLU A 106 1.40 -2.85 -3.07
C GLU A 106 2.92 -2.94 -2.86
N GLN A 107 3.67 -1.87 -3.19
CA GLN A 107 5.11 -1.84 -2.96
C GLN A 107 5.50 -1.48 -1.52
N VAL A 108 4.62 -0.82 -0.75
CA VAL A 108 4.96 -0.29 0.58
C VAL A 108 5.50 -1.35 1.55
N PRO A 109 4.93 -2.57 1.68
CA PRO A 109 5.48 -3.59 2.57
C PRO A 109 6.91 -4.00 2.17
N ASN A 110 7.17 -4.16 0.88
CA ASN A 110 8.49 -4.56 0.37
C ASN A 110 9.52 -3.43 0.56
N ILE A 111 9.11 -2.17 0.38
CA ILE A 111 9.94 -1.01 0.68
C ILE A 111 10.24 -0.97 2.18
N ALA A 112 9.25 -1.18 3.04
CA ALA A 112 9.44 -1.18 4.49
C ALA A 112 10.44 -2.27 4.94
N MET A 113 10.35 -3.48 4.40
CA MET A 113 11.33 -4.54 4.61
C MET A 113 12.73 -4.12 4.16
N PHE A 114 12.86 -3.56 2.95
CA PHE A 114 14.13 -3.05 2.45
C PHE A 114 14.74 -1.99 3.38
N LEU A 115 13.92 -1.04 3.87
CA LEU A 115 14.36 -0.03 4.82
C LEU A 115 14.86 -0.67 6.13
N HIS A 116 14.12 -1.64 6.65
CA HIS A 116 14.48 -2.35 7.87
C HIS A 116 15.82 -3.10 7.76
N GLU A 117 16.05 -3.76 6.64
CA GLU A 117 17.26 -4.57 6.41
C GLU A 117 18.49 -3.74 6.06
N ASN A 118 18.31 -2.62 5.35
CA ASN A 118 19.43 -1.94 4.68
C ASN A 118 19.70 -0.52 5.19
N ARG A 119 18.84 0.05 6.05
CA ARG A 119 18.98 1.47 6.45
C ARG A 119 19.22 1.63 7.96
N PRO A 120 20.25 2.39 8.36
CA PRO A 120 20.56 2.61 9.77
C PRO A 120 19.51 3.49 10.48
N ASN A 121 18.75 4.29 9.73
CA ASN A 121 17.76 5.23 10.25
C ASN A 121 16.35 4.62 10.36
N PHE A 122 16.24 3.29 10.31
CA PHE A 122 15.00 2.61 10.70
C PHE A 122 14.86 2.65 12.24
N PRO A 123 13.68 2.93 12.81
CA PRO A 123 12.36 3.04 12.18
C PRO A 123 11.98 4.46 11.70
N GLU A 124 12.79 5.49 11.96
CA GLU A 124 12.43 6.89 11.70
C GLU A 124 12.06 7.16 10.22
N ALA A 125 12.79 6.58 9.27
CA ALA A 125 12.47 6.72 7.85
C ALA A 125 11.10 6.12 7.48
N PHE A 126 10.76 4.95 8.05
CA PHE A 126 9.46 4.31 7.84
C PHE A 126 8.34 5.17 8.42
N SER A 127 8.48 5.62 9.67
CA SER A 127 7.49 6.47 10.34
C SER A 127 7.30 7.81 9.63
N ARG A 128 8.38 8.39 9.09
CA ARG A 128 8.33 9.67 8.37
C ARG A 128 7.62 9.57 7.02
N TYR A 129 7.97 8.57 6.20
CA TYR A 129 7.55 8.52 4.80
C TYR A 129 6.37 7.57 4.55
N LEU A 130 6.35 6.38 5.17
CA LEU A 130 5.40 5.33 4.79
C LEU A 130 4.16 5.27 5.68
N VAL A 131 4.29 5.50 6.99
CA VAL A 131 3.12 5.51 7.90
C VAL A 131 2.04 6.52 7.47
N PRO A 132 2.35 7.77 7.07
CA PRO A 132 1.31 8.70 6.60
C PRO A 132 0.54 8.19 5.39
N ILE A 133 1.21 7.45 4.50
CA ILE A 133 0.60 6.89 3.28
C ILE A 133 -0.37 5.78 3.66
N VAL A 134 0.09 4.81 4.45
CA VAL A 134 -0.73 3.69 4.95
C VAL A 134 -2.00 4.23 5.61
N VAL A 135 -1.84 5.13 6.59
CA VAL A 135 -2.95 5.69 7.37
C VAL A 135 -3.93 6.44 6.48
N ARG A 136 -3.45 7.28 5.55
CA ARG A 136 -4.32 8.03 4.63
C ARG A 136 -5.10 7.11 3.71
N TYR A 137 -4.50 6.02 3.25
CA TYR A 137 -5.17 5.08 2.35
C TYR A 137 -6.17 4.15 3.05
N LEU A 138 -6.16 4.04 4.39
CA LEU A 138 -7.23 3.32 5.12
C LEU A 138 -8.59 4.00 4.94
N THR A 139 -8.61 5.29 4.64
CA THR A 139 -9.83 6.09 4.40
C THR A 139 -9.93 6.57 2.95
N ASP A 140 -9.30 5.86 2.02
CA ASP A 140 -9.31 6.24 0.62
C ASP A 140 -10.73 6.25 0.02
N PRO A 141 -11.12 7.24 -0.81
CA PRO A 141 -12.42 7.19 -1.48
C PRO A 141 -12.58 5.99 -2.41
N ASN A 142 -11.49 5.39 -2.88
CA ASN A 142 -11.52 4.21 -3.72
C ASN A 142 -11.35 2.92 -2.89
N ASN A 143 -12.32 2.02 -3.01
CA ASN A 143 -12.35 0.77 -2.24
C ASN A 143 -11.14 -0.13 -2.49
N GLN A 144 -10.59 -0.15 -3.72
CA GLN A 144 -9.41 -0.97 -4.02
C GLN A 144 -8.18 -0.45 -3.28
N VAL A 145 -7.96 0.87 -3.27
CA VAL A 145 -6.83 1.48 -2.54
C VAL A 145 -6.94 1.19 -1.04
N ARG A 146 -8.16 1.22 -0.48
CA ARG A 146 -8.39 0.86 0.93
C ARG A 146 -8.05 -0.59 1.23
N LYS A 147 -8.58 -1.53 0.44
CA LYS A 147 -8.32 -2.97 0.60
C LYS A 147 -6.83 -3.27 0.48
N THR A 148 -6.14 -2.66 -0.49
CA THR A 148 -4.68 -2.80 -0.64
C THR A 148 -3.94 -2.23 0.58
N SER A 149 -4.36 -1.07 1.12
CA SER A 149 -3.76 -0.50 2.32
C SER A 149 -3.96 -1.38 3.56
N GLN A 150 -5.15 -1.97 3.71
CA GLN A 150 -5.46 -2.90 4.80
C GLN A 150 -4.59 -4.15 4.71
N ALA A 151 -4.49 -4.77 3.53
CA ALA A 151 -3.61 -5.92 3.30
C ALA A 151 -2.14 -5.58 3.59
N ALA A 152 -1.66 -4.43 3.11
CA ALA A 152 -0.31 -3.95 3.39
C ALA A 152 -0.07 -3.69 4.88
N LEU A 153 -1.03 -3.09 5.59
CA LEU A 153 -0.96 -2.87 7.03
C LEU A 153 -0.84 -4.20 7.78
N LEU A 154 -1.63 -5.22 7.42
CA LEU A 154 -1.51 -6.55 8.02
C LEU A 154 -0.11 -7.12 7.86
N VAL A 155 0.46 -7.05 6.65
CA VAL A 155 1.85 -7.50 6.42
C VAL A 155 2.84 -6.71 7.28
N LEU A 156 2.70 -5.38 7.38
CA LEU A 156 3.58 -4.54 8.20
C LEU A 156 3.51 -4.91 9.70
N LEU A 157 2.33 -5.28 10.18
CA LEU A 157 2.10 -5.70 11.57
C LEU A 157 2.68 -7.10 11.82
N GLU A 158 2.40 -8.06 10.94
CA GLU A 158 2.90 -9.44 11.02
C GLU A 158 4.43 -9.50 11.01
N GLN A 159 5.07 -8.65 10.19
CA GLN A 159 6.52 -8.56 10.12
C GLN A 159 7.14 -7.68 11.23
N GLY A 160 6.33 -7.08 12.11
CA GLY A 160 6.81 -6.23 13.20
C GLY A 160 7.52 -4.96 12.73
N LEU A 161 7.18 -4.46 11.54
CA LEU A 161 7.81 -3.29 10.93
C LEU A 161 7.24 -1.96 11.44
N MET A 162 6.06 -2.00 12.05
CA MET A 162 5.43 -0.82 12.64
C MET A 162 5.73 -0.70 14.12
N SER A 163 6.19 0.48 14.55
CA SER A 163 6.41 0.74 15.97
C SER A 163 5.08 0.82 16.72
N LYS A 164 5.10 0.45 18.00
CA LYS A 164 3.93 0.60 18.88
C LYS A 164 3.43 2.05 18.94
N ALA A 165 4.35 3.02 18.91
CA ALA A 165 4.00 4.45 18.92
C ALA A 165 3.25 4.88 17.65
N ASP A 166 3.67 4.38 16.47
CA ASP A 166 2.95 4.65 15.21
C ASP A 166 1.58 3.98 15.18
N MET A 167 1.49 2.75 15.69
CA MET A 167 0.23 2.03 15.80
C MET A 167 -0.77 2.79 16.69
N GLU A 168 -0.41 3.02 17.97
CA GLU A 168 -1.30 3.66 18.94
C GLU A 168 -1.60 5.12 18.58
N GLY A 169 -0.61 5.84 18.05
CA GLY A 169 -0.73 7.27 17.77
C GLY A 169 -1.36 7.61 16.42
N ARG A 170 -1.30 6.71 15.42
CA ARG A 170 -1.67 7.04 14.03
C ARG A 170 -2.63 6.05 13.37
N VAL A 171 -2.51 4.75 13.65
CA VAL A 171 -3.38 3.73 13.04
C VAL A 171 -4.65 3.52 13.87
N CYS A 172 -4.52 3.25 15.17
CA CYS A 172 -5.68 2.97 16.03
C CYS A 172 -6.73 4.09 16.04
N PRO A 173 -6.39 5.39 16.07
CA PRO A 173 -7.39 6.46 16.02
C PRO A 173 -8.27 6.39 14.77
N VAL A 174 -7.67 6.12 13.60
CA VAL A 174 -8.41 6.00 12.34
C VAL A 174 -9.32 4.79 12.35
N LEU A 175 -8.83 3.64 12.82
CA LEU A 175 -9.67 2.44 12.92
C LEU A 175 -10.86 2.64 13.87
N LEU A 176 -10.64 3.33 15.00
CA LEU A 176 -11.72 3.66 15.93
C LEU A 176 -12.78 4.56 15.26
N GLU A 177 -12.37 5.61 14.54
CA GLU A 177 -13.28 6.49 13.79
C GLU A 177 -14.10 5.71 12.74
N LEU A 178 -13.45 4.79 12.01
CA LEU A 178 -14.14 3.97 11.00
C LEU A 178 -15.15 2.98 11.61
N THR A 179 -15.02 2.63 12.89
CA THR A 179 -15.99 1.77 13.61
C THR A 179 -17.15 2.52 14.25
N GLU A 180 -17.19 3.86 14.17
CA GLU A 180 -18.28 4.64 14.76
C GLU A 180 -19.64 4.31 14.13
N PRO A 181 -20.76 4.41 14.88
CA PRO A 181 -22.09 4.10 14.35
C PRO A 181 -22.49 4.89 13.11
N SER A 182 -21.97 6.12 12.98
CA SER A 182 -22.20 7.04 11.87
C SER A 182 -21.39 6.73 10.61
N SER A 183 -20.39 5.86 10.69
CA SER A 183 -19.55 5.48 9.55
C SER A 183 -20.32 4.59 8.58
N ASP A 184 -19.92 4.60 7.30
CA ASP A 184 -20.49 3.71 6.28
C ASP A 184 -20.27 2.25 6.66
N ASP A 185 -21.20 1.37 6.31
CA ASP A 185 -21.11 -0.04 6.67
C ASP A 185 -19.92 -0.74 5.99
N ASP A 186 -19.53 -0.31 4.77
CA ASP A 186 -18.32 -0.81 4.11
C ASP A 186 -17.07 -0.47 4.93
N TYR A 187 -16.96 0.78 5.40
CA TYR A 187 -15.84 1.20 6.25
C TYR A 187 -15.80 0.46 7.58
N LYS A 188 -16.96 0.18 8.19
CA LYS A 188 -17.03 -0.58 9.45
C LYS A 188 -16.55 -2.01 9.27
N ILE A 189 -17.02 -2.70 8.23
CA ILE A 189 -16.62 -4.09 7.94
C ILE A 189 -15.10 -4.16 7.73
N GLU A 190 -14.57 -3.24 6.93
CA GLU A 190 -13.15 -3.12 6.66
C GLU A 190 -12.32 -2.82 7.92
N ALA A 191 -12.75 -1.87 8.76
CA ALA A 191 -12.04 -1.52 10.00
C ALA A 191 -12.06 -2.66 11.03
N VAL A 192 -13.17 -3.39 11.14
CA VAL A 192 -13.27 -4.57 12.01
C VAL A 192 -12.29 -5.66 11.58
N ALA A 193 -12.13 -5.89 10.28
CA ALA A 193 -11.20 -6.90 9.77
C ALA A 193 -9.74 -6.61 10.18
N VAL A 194 -9.33 -5.33 10.16
CA VAL A 194 -7.98 -4.92 10.59
C VAL A 194 -7.85 -4.88 12.12
N SER A 195 -8.90 -4.47 12.84
CA SER A 195 -8.86 -4.25 14.30
C SER A 195 -8.55 -5.52 15.11
N VAL A 196 -8.68 -6.71 14.52
CA VAL A 196 -8.30 -7.98 15.17
C VAL A 196 -6.77 -8.13 15.31
N PHE A 197 -5.99 -7.34 14.55
CA PHE A 197 -4.53 -7.46 14.45
C PHE A 197 -3.75 -6.32 15.14
N VAL A 198 -4.45 -5.32 15.68
CA VAL A 198 -3.89 -4.20 16.46
C VAL A 198 -4.31 -4.29 17.92
#